data_AF-A0A3C1TL22-F1
#
_entry.id   AF-A0A3C1TL22-F1
#
_cell.length_a   1.000
_cell.length_b   1.000
_cell.length_c   1.000
_cell.angle_alpha   90.00
_cell.angle_beta   90.00
_cell.angle_gamma   90.00
#
_symmetry.space_group_name_H-M   'P 1'
#
loop_
_entity.id
_entity.type
_entity.pdbx_description
1 polymer ?
#
loop_
_entity_poly.entity_id
_entity_poly.type
_entity_poly.pdbx_seq_one_letter_code
_entity_poly.pdbx_strand_id
1 'polypeptide(L)'
;SLRIKKGVKVSESLKNHKNLFPKMVSRLVYVGEEAGKIEDTLLYISEFYEEEVDNSTKNLSTALEPILLLFIGVVVGFLAISIITPIYNITGNISN
;
A
#
# COMPACT_ATOMS: atom_id res chain seq x y z
N SER A 1 4.04 -8.77 30.82
CA SER A 1 5.50 -8.79 30.58
C SER A 1 6.28 -9.88 31.34
N LEU A 2 5.63 -10.81 32.08
CA LEU A 2 6.33 -11.75 32.99
C LEU A 2 6.79 -13.09 32.37
N ARG A 3 6.50 -13.39 31.10
CA ARG A 3 6.81 -14.71 30.50
C ARG A 3 8.22 -14.82 29.92
N ILE A 4 8.74 -13.73 29.33
CA ILE A 4 10.10 -13.67 28.78
C ILE A 4 11.13 -13.77 29.91
N LYS A 5 10.88 -13.10 31.04
CA LYS A 5 11.70 -13.24 32.27
C LYS A 5 11.67 -14.64 32.89
N LYS A 6 10.76 -15.52 32.45
CA LYS A 6 10.63 -16.92 32.90
C LYS A 6 11.28 -17.92 31.92
N GLY A 7 12.05 -17.46 30.93
CA GLY A 7 12.76 -18.32 29.98
C GLY A 7 11.93 -18.79 28.79
N VAL A 8 10.75 -18.21 28.57
CA VAL A 8 9.95 -18.49 27.37
C VAL A 8 10.57 -17.76 26.18
N LYS A 9 10.80 -18.50 25.09
CA LYS A 9 11.34 -17.96 23.83
C LYS A 9 10.51 -16.79 23.30
N VAL A 10 11.17 -15.73 22.84
CA VAL A 10 10.52 -14.53 22.28
C VAL A 10 9.67 -14.93 21.06
N SER A 11 10.22 -15.81 20.22
CA SER A 11 9.55 -16.38 19.05
C SER A 11 8.21 -17.07 19.39
N GLU A 12 8.14 -17.74 20.54
CA GLU A 12 6.93 -18.42 21.02
C GLU A 12 5.88 -17.45 21.57
N SER A 13 6.32 -16.34 22.17
CA SER A 13 5.42 -15.26 22.58
C SER A 13 4.77 -14.56 21.37
N LEU A 14 5.54 -14.35 20.28
CA LEU A 14 5.06 -13.76 19.03
C LEU A 14 4.08 -14.68 18.28
N LYS A 15 4.30 -16.00 18.29
CA LYS A 15 3.39 -17.00 17.69
C LYS A 15 1.96 -16.96 18.22
N ASN A 16 1.75 -16.49 19.45
CA ASN A 16 0.43 -16.40 20.05
C ASN A 16 -0.42 -15.24 19.47
N HIS A 17 0.21 -14.30 18.76
CA HIS A 17 -0.43 -13.10 18.22
C HIS A 17 -0.34 -13.08 16.69
N LYS A 18 -0.83 -14.13 16.03
CA LYS A 18 -0.71 -14.35 14.57
C LYS A 18 -1.29 -13.23 13.69
N ASN A 19 -2.27 -12.47 14.21
CA ASN A 19 -2.88 -11.35 13.48
C ASN A 19 -1.96 -10.12 13.42
N LEU A 20 -1.05 -9.98 14.38
CA LEU A 20 -0.11 -8.85 14.46
C LEU A 20 1.29 -9.26 14.00
N PHE A 21 1.66 -10.53 14.19
CA PHE A 21 2.96 -11.06 13.83
C PHE A 21 2.78 -12.22 12.85
N PRO A 22 3.05 -11.99 11.56
CA PRO A 22 3.02 -13.05 10.57
C PRO A 22 3.94 -14.21 10.95
N LYS A 23 3.63 -15.41 10.43
CA LYS A 23 4.44 -16.61 10.66
C LYS A 23 5.92 -16.40 10.30
N MET A 24 6.18 -15.57 9.29
CA MET A 24 7.52 -15.21 8.83
C MET A 24 8.31 -14.51 9.95
N VAL A 25 7.76 -13.46 10.57
CA VAL A 25 8.37 -12.74 11.70
C VAL A 25 8.71 -13.69 12.85
N SER A 26 7.76 -14.56 13.24
CA SER A 26 8.00 -15.52 14.33
C SER A 26 9.11 -16.54 14.03
N ARG A 27 9.34 -16.87 12.75
CA ARG A 27 10.42 -17.77 12.32
C ARG A 27 11.77 -17.04 12.29
N LEU A 28 11.81 -15.82 11.79
CA LEU A 28 13.04 -15.02 11.79
C LEU A 28 13.51 -14.82 13.22
N VAL A 29 12.63 -14.39 14.12
CA VAL A 29 12.96 -14.22 15.55
C VAL A 29 13.43 -15.53 16.19
N TYR A 30 12.84 -16.69 15.82
CA TYR A 30 13.32 -17.99 16.30
C TYR A 30 14.76 -18.28 15.86
N VAL A 31 15.08 -18.04 14.59
CA VAL A 31 16.44 -18.25 14.04
C VAL A 31 17.44 -17.29 14.68
N GLY A 32 17.07 -16.01 14.84
CA GLY A 32 17.89 -15.02 15.53
C GLY A 32 18.12 -15.35 17.01
N GLU A 33 17.11 -15.91 17.68
CA GLU A 33 17.17 -16.35 19.07
C GLU A 33 18.11 -17.57 19.25
N GLU A 34 18.05 -18.56 18.36
CA GLU A 34 18.98 -19.70 18.36
C GLU A 34 20.44 -19.28 18.04
N ALA A 35 20.60 -18.27 17.18
CA ALA A 35 21.92 -17.76 16.78
C ALA A 35 22.51 -16.72 17.76
N GLY A 36 21.75 -16.31 18.78
CA GLY A 36 22.14 -15.22 19.70
C GLY A 36 22.17 -13.83 19.05
N LYS A 37 21.50 -13.65 17.90
CA LYS A 37 21.47 -12.43 17.07
C LYS A 37 20.06 -11.83 16.95
N ILE A 38 19.34 -11.78 18.08
CA ILE A 38 17.96 -11.26 18.11
C ILE A 38 17.93 -9.78 17.69
N GLU A 39 18.91 -8.98 18.11
CA GLU A 39 19.00 -7.57 17.76
C GLU A 39 19.09 -7.36 16.24
N ASP A 40 20.06 -8.01 15.58
CA ASP A 40 20.21 -7.96 14.12
C ASP A 40 18.94 -8.41 13.40
N THR A 41 18.28 -9.45 13.92
CA THR A 41 17.07 -10.00 13.33
C THR A 41 15.89 -9.04 13.43
N LEU A 42 15.72 -8.38 14.58
CA LEU A 42 14.66 -7.39 14.77
C LEU A 42 14.89 -6.15 13.90
N LEU A 43 16.15 -5.73 13.75
CA LEU A 43 16.51 -4.62 12.85
C LEU A 43 16.18 -4.97 11.39
N TYR A 44 16.53 -6.17 10.94
CA TYR A 44 16.16 -6.65 9.60
C TYR A 44 14.65 -6.68 9.39
N ILE A 45 13.88 -7.11 10.39
CA ILE A 45 12.42 -7.11 10.31
C ILE A 45 11.88 -5.68 10.20
N SER A 46 12.43 -4.71 10.94
CA SER A 46 11.98 -3.31 10.82
C SER A 46 12.29 -2.73 9.45
N GLU A 47 13.50 -2.95 8.93
CA GLU A 47 13.90 -2.47 7.58
C GLU A 47 13.00 -3.07 6.49
N PHE A 48 12.69 -4.37 6.60
CA PHE A 48 11.77 -5.03 5.69
C PHE A 48 10.37 -4.40 5.68
N TYR A 49 9.81 -4.09 6.86
CA TYR A 49 8.49 -3.47 6.94
C TYR A 49 8.48 -2.01 6.49
N GLU A 50 9.55 -1.27 6.73
CA GLU A 50 9.72 0.09 6.21
C GLU A 50 9.74 0.07 4.68
N GLU A 51 10.50 -0.85 4.07
CA GLU A 51 10.54 -1.05 2.62
C GLU A 51 9.17 -1.49 2.07
N GLU A 52 8.44 -2.37 2.76
CA GLU A 52 7.10 -2.81 2.34
C GLU A 52 6.08 -1.65 2.34
N VAL A 53 6.17 -0.76 3.34
CA VAL A 53 5.33 0.46 3.42
C VAL A 53 5.68 1.45 2.32
N ASP A 54 6.97 1.70 2.08
CA ASP A 54 7.43 2.60 1.02
C ASP A 54 7.00 2.10 -0.36
N ASN A 55 7.19 0.81 -0.63
CA ASN A 55 6.77 0.17 -1.87
C ASN A 55 5.25 0.24 -2.05
N SER A 56 4.48 -0.03 -0.99
CA SER A 56 3.02 0.06 -1.04
C SER A 56 2.55 1.49 -1.33
N THR A 57 3.17 2.49 -0.70
CA THR A 57 2.84 3.91 -0.90
C THR A 57 3.17 4.37 -2.32
N LYS A 58 4.33 3.95 -2.85
CA LYS A 58 4.76 4.24 -4.21
C LYS A 58 3.83 3.59 -5.25
N ASN A 59 3.48 2.33 -5.05
CA ASN A 59 2.58 1.59 -5.92
C ASN A 59 1.18 2.22 -5.94
N LEU A 60 0.67 2.64 -4.78
CA LEU A 60 -0.60 3.34 -4.69
C LEU A 60 -0.57 4.65 -5.49
N SER A 61 0.49 5.44 -5.33
CA SER A 61 0.66 6.71 -6.04
C SER A 61 0.74 6.50 -7.57
N THR A 62 1.46 5.47 -8.00
CA THR A 62 1.63 5.11 -9.42
C THR A 62 0.31 4.64 -10.04
N ALA A 63 -0.50 3.90 -9.29
CA ALA A 63 -1.81 3.44 -9.76
C ALA A 63 -2.86 4.56 -9.85
N LEU A 64 -2.73 5.60 -9.01
CA LEU A 64 -3.66 6.74 -9.00
C LEU A 64 -3.52 7.65 -10.23
N GLU A 65 -2.30 7.81 -10.75
CA GLU A 65 -2.01 8.68 -11.90
C GLU A 65 -2.87 8.38 -13.15
N PRO A 66 -2.92 7.14 -13.69
CA PRO A 66 -3.74 6.82 -14.86
C PRO A 66 -5.24 6.98 -14.60
N ILE A 67 -5.70 6.74 -13.37
CA ILE A 67 -7.11 6.90 -12.98
C ILE A 67 -7.50 8.39 -13.05
N LEU A 68 -6.65 9.28 -12.52
CA LEU A 68 -6.87 10.71 -12.58
C LEU A 68 -6.88 11.23 -14.02
N LEU A 69 -5.95 10.75 -14.86
CA LEU A 69 -5.91 11.11 -16.28
C LEU A 69 -7.20 10.72 -17.01
N LEU A 70 -7.66 9.48 -16.82
CA LEU A 70 -8.91 8.99 -17.42
C LEU A 70 -10.11 9.82 -16.96
N PHE A 71 -10.20 10.09 -15.65
CA PHE A 71 -11.27 10.89 -15.06
C PHE A 71 -11.32 12.31 -15.65
N ILE A 72 -10.17 12.99 -15.69
CA ILE A 72 -10.06 14.33 -16.28
C ILE A 72 -10.42 14.28 -17.77
N GLY A 73 -9.94 13.27 -18.50
CA GLY A 73 -10.26 13.09 -19.92
C GLY A 73 -11.76 12.96 -20.19
N VAL A 74 -12.47 12.17 -19.36
CA VAL A 74 -13.94 12.02 -19.45
C VAL A 74 -14.65 13.34 -19.15
N VAL A 75 -14.24 14.04 -18.09
CA VAL A 75 -14.85 15.34 -17.71
C VAL A 75 -14.66 16.36 -18.83
N VAL A 76 -13.45 16.50 -19.35
CA VAL A 76 -13.14 17.44 -20.44
C VAL A 76 -13.88 17.06 -21.73
N GLY A 77 -13.93 15.76 -22.08
CA GLY A 77 -14.66 15.28 -23.25
C GLY A 77 -16.16 15.56 -23.15
N PHE A 78 -16.76 15.35 -21.98
CA PHE A 78 -18.16 15.67 -21.72
C PHE A 78 -18.44 17.17 -21.84
N LEU A 79 -17.56 18.01 -21.28
CA LEU A 79 -17.67 19.47 -21.40
C LEU A 79 -17.57 19.92 -22.86
N ALA A 80 -16.64 19.35 -23.63
CA ALA A 80 -16.47 19.68 -25.04
C ALA A 80 -17.75 19.38 -25.84
N ILE A 81 -18.34 18.19 -25.68
CA ILE A 81 -19.60 17.83 -26.34
C ILE A 81 -20.72 18.78 -25.93
N SER A 82 -20.85 19.06 -24.63
CA SER A 82 -21.89 19.95 -24.09
C SER A 82 -21.85 21.36 -24.68
N ILE A 83 -20.66 21.85 -25.05
CA ILE A 83 -20.45 23.17 -25.67
C ILE A 83 -20.59 23.10 -27.19
N ILE A 84 -20.02 22.09 -27.84
CA ILE A 84 -19.99 21.97 -29.29
C ILE A 84 -21.38 21.70 -29.88
N THR A 85 -22.19 20.86 -29.26
CA THR A 85 -23.55 20.53 -29.73
C THR A 85 -24.45 21.76 -29.92
N PRO A 86 -24.62 22.67 -28.93
CA PRO A 86 -25.44 23.86 -29.13
C PRO A 86 -24.87 24.82 -30.19
N ILE A 87 -23.54 24.92 -30.33
CA ILE A 87 -22.91 25.76 -31.38
C ILE A 87 -23.29 25.25 -32.78
N TYR A 88 -23.27 23.93 -33.00
CA TYR A 88 -23.71 23.35 -34.28
C TYR A 88 -25.20 23.57 -34.53
N ASN A 89 -26.04 23.44 -33.50
CA ASN A 89 -27.48 23.69 -33.62
C ASN A 89 -27.79 25.15 -33.97
N ILE A 90 -27.06 26.11 -33.40
CA ILE A 90 -27.23 27.53 -33.70
C ILE A 90 -26.78 27.83 -35.13
N THR A 91 -25.58 27.38 -35.52
CA THR A 91 -25.03 27.62 -36.87
C THR A 91 -25.89 26.96 -37.96
N GLY A 92 -26.38 25.73 -37.72
CA GLY A 92 -27.23 25.00 -38.67
C GLY A 92 -28.60 25.64 -38.87
N ASN A 93 -29.21 26.21 -37.83
CA ASN A 93 -30.48 26.92 -37.95
C ASN A 93 -30.37 28.28 -38.66
N ILE A 94 -29.18 28.89 -38.70
CA ILE A 94 -28.96 30.17 -39.41
C ILE A 94 -28.75 29.94 -40.91
N SER A 95 -28.38 28.72 -41.33
CA SER A 95 -28.09 28.39 -42.74
C SER A 95 -29.31 27.90 -43.54
N ASN A 96 -30.47 27.69 -42.92
CA ASN A 96 -31.72 27.26 -43.56
C ASN A 96 -32.72 28.41 -43.70
#